data_AF-A0A382Q5Q3-F1
#
_entry.id   AF-A0A382Q5Q3-F1
#
_cell.length_a   1.000
_cell.length_b   1.000
_cell.length_c   1.000
_cell.angle_alpha   90.00
_cell.angle_beta   90.00
_cell.angle_gamma   90.00
#
_symmetry.space_group_name_H-M   'P 1'
#
loop_
_entity.id
_entity.type
_entity.pdbx_description
1 polymer ?
#
loop_
_entity_poly.entity_id
_entity_poly.type
_entity_poly.pdbx_seq_one_letter_code
_entity_poly.pdbx_strand_id
1 'polypeptide(L)'
;SDGDVYVSDWGNRRIQIYEPGGDVITALYGDVIKLSKAGEYLLGRNGGLYRGLFDTMDDAMTRVKKFDRPGGLIIDANNRLIVTDICGRLQVYIKDNDWIDPIPQ
;
A
#
# COMPACT_ATOMS: atom_id res chain seq x y z
N SER A 1 -6.67 -16.03 3.35
CA SER A 1 -5.67 -16.21 2.28
C SER A 1 -5.62 -17.70 2.01
N ASP A 2 -5.54 -18.08 0.75
CA ASP A 2 -5.58 -19.50 0.32
C ASP A 2 -4.22 -20.19 0.53
N GLY A 3 -3.52 -19.80 1.61
CA GLY A 3 -2.13 -20.15 1.87
C GLY A 3 -1.10 -19.21 1.21
N ASP A 4 -1.53 -18.14 0.54
CA ASP A 4 -0.62 -17.16 -0.07
C ASP A 4 0.42 -16.62 0.92
N VAL A 5 1.64 -16.48 0.45
CA VAL A 5 2.77 -15.97 1.23
C VAL A 5 3.04 -14.52 0.85
N TYR A 6 3.01 -13.64 1.85
CA TYR A 6 3.26 -12.21 1.69
C TYR A 6 4.60 -11.86 2.32
N VAL A 7 5.50 -11.28 1.52
CA VAL A 7 6.84 -10.90 1.96
C VAL A 7 7.00 -9.40 1.87
N SER A 8 7.38 -8.76 2.99
CA SER A 8 7.76 -7.36 3.01
C SER A 8 9.18 -7.20 2.49
N ASP A 9 9.32 -6.78 1.24
CA ASP A 9 10.60 -6.53 0.59
C ASP A 9 10.94 -5.05 0.72
N TRP A 10 11.34 -4.70 1.94
CA TRP A 10 11.61 -3.33 2.37
C TRP A 10 12.63 -2.61 1.48
N GLY A 11 13.67 -3.31 1.05
CA GLY A 11 14.72 -2.75 0.20
C GLY A 11 14.23 -2.38 -1.20
N ASN A 12 13.29 -3.16 -1.74
CA ASN A 12 12.68 -2.92 -3.05
C ASN A 12 11.33 -2.19 -2.97
N ARG A 13 10.95 -1.69 -1.79
CA ARG A 13 9.74 -0.89 -1.56
C ARG A 13 8.46 -1.57 -2.07
N ARG A 14 8.32 -2.87 -1.80
CA ARG A 14 7.17 -3.65 -2.26
C ARG A 14 6.75 -4.71 -1.25
N ILE A 15 5.51 -5.17 -1.39
CA ILE A 15 5.05 -6.43 -0.83
C ILE A 15 5.00 -7.44 -1.97
N GLN A 16 5.81 -8.48 -1.89
CA GLN A 16 5.81 -9.56 -2.88
C GLN A 16 4.87 -10.67 -2.41
N ILE A 17 4.01 -11.14 -3.31
CA ILE A 17 2.99 -12.15 -3.03
C ILE A 17 3.31 -13.41 -3.84
N TYR A 18 3.26 -14.55 -3.17
CA TYR A 18 3.51 -15.86 -3.73
C TYR A 18 2.38 -16.83 -3.44
N GLU A 19 2.22 -17.83 -4.30
CA GLU A 19 1.44 -19.02 -4.02
C GLU A 19 2.09 -19.83 -2.89
N PRO A 20 1.35 -20.75 -2.24
CA PRO A 20 1.91 -21.65 -1.22
C PRO A 20 3.13 -22.45 -1.72
N GLY A 21 3.19 -22.75 -3.03
CA GLY A 21 4.29 -23.47 -3.67
C GLY A 21 5.55 -22.63 -3.92
N GLY A 22 5.47 -21.31 -3.71
CA GLY A 22 6.58 -20.37 -3.96
C GLY A 22 6.55 -19.69 -5.33
N ASP A 23 5.57 -20.00 -6.18
CA ASP A 23 5.37 -19.32 -7.45
C ASP A 23 4.91 -17.86 -7.25
N VAL A 24 5.40 -16.96 -8.11
CA VAL A 24 5.11 -15.52 -7.98
C VAL A 24 3.70 -15.22 -8.48
N ILE A 25 2.86 -14.64 -7.63
CA ILE A 25 1.54 -14.11 -8.03
C ILE A 25 1.69 -12.67 -8.53
N THR A 26 2.07 -11.75 -7.64
CA THR A 26 2.15 -10.31 -7.96
C THR A 26 2.92 -9.54 -6.88
N ALA A 27 3.13 -8.24 -7.09
CA ALA A 27 3.72 -7.34 -6.10
C ALA A 27 2.91 -6.05 -5.93
N LEU A 28 2.75 -5.62 -4.68
CA LEU A 28 2.14 -4.34 -4.31
C LEU A 28 3.24 -3.30 -4.09
N TYR A 29 3.06 -2.10 -4.65
CA TYR A 29 4.03 -1.00 -4.55
C TYR A 29 3.50 0.22 -3.81
N GLY A 30 2.32 0.14 -3.22
CA GLY A 30 1.57 1.29 -2.71
C GLY A 30 0.80 1.98 -3.85
N ASP A 31 -0.48 2.21 -3.59
CA ASP A 31 -1.46 2.72 -4.56
C ASP A 31 -2.40 3.75 -3.91
N VAL A 32 -1.88 4.51 -2.93
CA VAL A 32 -2.67 5.48 -2.17
C VAL A 32 -3.32 6.52 -3.08
N ILE A 33 -4.65 6.61 -2.99
CA ILE A 33 -5.48 7.61 -3.68
C ILE A 33 -5.87 8.79 -2.80
N LYS A 34 -5.68 8.67 -1.48
CA LYS A 34 -6.10 9.68 -0.49
C LYS A 34 -5.16 9.70 0.72
N LEU A 35 -4.91 10.89 1.26
CA LEU A 35 -4.11 11.06 2.48
C LEU A 35 -4.75 10.37 3.69
N SER A 36 -3.91 10.00 4.66
CA SER A 36 -4.38 9.54 5.97
C SER A 36 -5.03 10.70 6.75
N LYS A 37 -5.86 10.37 7.74
CA LYS A 37 -6.46 11.38 8.65
C LYS A 37 -5.40 12.27 9.32
N ALA A 38 -4.24 11.70 9.65
CA ALA A 38 -3.11 12.46 10.19
C ALA A 38 -2.51 13.42 9.15
N GLY A 39 -2.39 12.99 7.89
CA GLY A 39 -1.98 13.86 6.78
C GLY A 39 -2.97 15.00 6.52
N GLU A 40 -4.28 14.70 6.50
CA GLU A 40 -5.34 15.71 6.40
C GLU A 40 -5.29 16.71 7.58
N TYR A 41 -5.06 16.24 8.80
CA TYR A 41 -4.93 17.09 9.98
C TYR A 41 -3.72 18.03 9.90
N LEU A 42 -2.55 17.51 9.49
CA LEU A 42 -1.33 18.31 9.33
C LEU A 42 -1.51 19.41 8.26
N LEU A 43 -2.20 19.08 7.16
CA LEU A 43 -2.60 20.04 6.13
C LEU A 43 -3.50 21.16 6.68
N GLY A 44 -4.50 20.80 7.50
CA GLY A 44 -5.45 21.74 8.09
C GLY A 44 -4.85 22.65 9.16
N ARG A 45 -3.81 22.19 9.89
CA ARG A 45 -3.26 22.90 11.06
C ARG A 45 -2.40 24.12 10.72
N ASN A 46 -1.69 24.10 9.59
CA ASN A 46 -0.83 25.21 9.15
C ASN A 46 -0.78 25.23 7.61
N GLY A 47 -1.89 25.67 7.02
CA GLY A 47 -2.16 25.64 5.58
C GLY A 47 -1.29 26.54 4.71
N GLY A 48 -0.10 26.97 5.17
CA GLY A 48 0.89 27.71 4.37
C GLY A 48 2.10 26.84 4.00
N LEU A 49 2.75 26.23 5.00
CA LEU A 49 3.98 25.45 4.79
C LEU A 49 3.68 24.07 4.18
N TYR A 50 2.73 23.33 4.77
CA TYR A 50 2.33 22.03 4.25
C TYR A 50 1.50 22.19 2.99
N ARG A 51 0.62 23.19 2.93
CA ARG A 51 -0.13 23.47 1.71
C ARG A 51 0.78 23.82 0.54
N GLY A 52 1.85 24.60 0.73
CA GLY A 52 2.88 24.79 -0.31
C GLY A 52 3.52 23.48 -0.75
N LEU A 53 3.86 22.59 0.20
CA LEU A 53 4.37 21.23 -0.07
C LEU A 53 3.36 20.31 -0.78
N PHE A 54 2.05 20.57 -0.72
CA PHE A 54 1.01 19.77 -1.36
C PHE A 54 0.44 20.42 -2.64
N ASP A 55 0.40 21.76 -2.73
CA ASP A 55 -0.11 22.55 -3.86
C ASP A 55 0.95 22.72 -4.98
N THR A 56 2.26 22.73 -4.67
CA THR A 56 3.31 22.66 -5.72
C THR A 56 3.51 21.24 -6.26
N MET A 57 2.63 20.32 -5.89
CA MET A 57 2.93 18.91 -5.81
C MET A 57 1.73 18.06 -6.28
N ASP A 58 1.48 18.11 -7.59
CA ASP A 58 1.11 16.90 -8.34
C ASP A 58 2.03 15.71 -7.93
N ASP A 59 3.26 16.02 -7.48
CA ASP A 59 4.29 15.13 -6.94
C ASP A 59 4.19 14.71 -5.45
N ALA A 60 3.38 15.36 -4.62
CA ALA A 60 3.23 14.93 -3.22
C ALA A 60 2.61 13.54 -3.22
N MET A 61 1.52 13.40 -3.97
CA MET A 61 0.90 12.11 -4.24
C MET A 61 1.88 11.16 -4.92
N THR A 62 2.79 11.57 -5.81
CA THR A 62 3.82 10.67 -6.37
C THR A 62 4.67 9.99 -5.29
N ARG A 63 5.03 10.72 -4.22
CA ARG A 63 5.81 10.17 -3.10
C ARG A 63 4.97 9.42 -2.06
N VAL A 64 3.75 9.89 -1.75
CA VAL A 64 2.85 9.19 -0.81
C VAL A 64 2.04 8.08 -1.46
N LYS A 65 2.01 7.96 -2.79
CA LYS A 65 1.29 6.87 -3.47
C LYS A 65 1.99 5.55 -3.21
N LYS A 66 3.31 5.53 -3.39
CA LYS A 66 4.11 4.32 -3.26
C LYS A 66 4.53 4.03 -1.82
N PHE A 67 4.90 2.78 -1.58
CA PHE A 67 5.63 2.42 -0.38
C PHE A 67 7.00 3.10 -0.35
N ASP A 68 7.45 3.47 0.85
CA ASP A 68 8.83 3.90 1.06
C ASP A 68 9.60 2.79 1.77
N ARG A 69 9.07 2.29 2.89
CA ARG A 69 9.72 1.32 3.77
C ARG A 69 8.66 0.43 4.46
N PRO A 70 7.98 -0.43 3.69
CA PRO A 70 6.97 -1.30 4.24
C PRO A 70 7.63 -2.32 5.18
N GLY A 71 7.07 -2.51 6.37
CA GLY A 71 7.71 -3.28 7.43
C GLY A 71 6.84 -4.38 8.01
N GLY A 72 5.78 -3.99 8.71
CA GLY A 72 4.82 -4.90 9.33
C GLY A 72 3.67 -5.25 8.40
N LEU A 73 3.30 -6.53 8.41
CA LEU A 73 2.19 -7.11 7.67
C LEU A 73 1.28 -7.87 8.63
N ILE A 74 -0.03 -7.73 8.46
CA ILE A 74 -1.01 -8.58 9.13
C ILE A 74 -2.21 -8.79 8.23
N ILE A 75 -2.76 -10.01 8.24
CA ILE A 75 -4.05 -10.32 7.63
C ILE A 75 -5.07 -10.34 8.76
N ASP A 76 -6.11 -9.53 8.65
CA ASP A 76 -7.16 -9.48 9.67
C ASP A 76 -8.21 -10.60 9.46
N ALA A 77 -9.16 -10.70 10.40
CA ALA A 77 -10.24 -11.69 10.33
C ALA A 77 -11.18 -11.52 9.11
N ASN A 78 -11.13 -10.36 8.43
CA ASN A 78 -11.90 -10.10 7.21
C ASN A 78 -11.07 -10.36 5.94
N ASN A 79 -9.94 -11.06 6.06
CA ASN A 79 -9.03 -11.37 4.96
C ASN A 79 -8.47 -10.12 4.25
N ARG A 80 -8.28 -9.02 4.99
CA ARG A 80 -7.66 -7.81 4.47
C ARG A 80 -6.19 -7.79 4.86
N LEU A 81 -5.32 -7.49 3.90
CA LEU A 81 -3.90 -7.29 4.16
C LEU A 81 -3.68 -5.86 4.64
N ILE A 82 -3.17 -5.70 5.85
CA ILE A 82 -2.80 -4.42 6.44
C ILE A 82 -1.28 -4.32 6.39
N VAL A 83 -0.79 -3.26 5.76
CA VAL A 83 0.64 -2.97 5.57
C VAL A 83 0.98 -1.70 6.33
N THR A 84 1.95 -1.78 7.23
CA THR A 84 2.56 -0.60 7.86
C THR A 84 3.68 -0.07 6.99
N ASP A 85 3.78 1.25 6.92
CA ASP A 85 4.86 1.95 6.25
C ASP A 85 5.35 3.12 7.13
N ILE A 86 6.49 3.71 6.79
CA ILE A 86 7.03 4.84 7.54
C ILE A 86 6.10 6.05 7.53
N CYS A 87 6.37 6.98 8.46
CA CYS A 87 5.58 8.19 8.70
C CYS A 87 4.15 7.91 9.22
N GLY A 88 3.96 6.80 9.95
CA GLY A 88 2.70 6.51 10.66
C GLY A 88 1.55 6.12 9.71
N ARG A 89 1.87 5.43 8.61
CA ARG A 89 0.88 5.05 7.59
C ARG A 89 0.51 3.57 7.69
N LEU A 90 -0.78 3.31 7.53
CA LEU A 90 -1.35 1.98 7.30
C LEU A 90 -2.05 1.97 5.94
N GLN A 91 -1.74 1.00 5.09
CA GLN A 91 -2.46 0.72 3.85
C GLN A 91 -3.23 -0.60 4.02
N VAL A 92 -4.45 -0.66 3.51
CA VAL A 92 -5.35 -1.81 3.68
C VAL A 92 -5.76 -2.28 2.29
N TYR A 93 -5.42 -3.53 1.97
CA TYR A 93 -5.71 -4.17 0.69
C TYR A 93 -6.80 -5.23 0.88
N ILE A 94 -7.70 -5.29 -0.09
CA ILE A 94 -8.74 -6.30 -0.18
C ILE A 94 -8.35 -7.22 -1.33
N LYS A 95 -8.21 -8.52 -1.05
CA LYS A 95 -7.99 -9.52 -2.10
C LYS A 95 -9.30 -9.70 -2.87
N ASP A 96 -9.22 -9.60 -4.19
CA ASP A 96 -10.30 -10.03 -5.07
C ASP A 96 -10.27 -11.56 -5.13
N ASN A 97 -11.33 -12.22 -4.67
CA ASN A 97 -11.42 -13.68 -4.64
C ASN A 97 -12.15 -14.24 -5.88
N ASP A 98 -12.76 -13.38 -6.70
CA ASP A 98 -13.60 -13.79 -7.83
C ASP A 98 -12.85 -13.70 -9.17
N TRP A 99 -11.53 -13.51 -9.15
CA TRP A 99 -10.72 -13.46 -10.36
C TRP A 99 -10.63 -14.83 -11.03
N ILE A 100 -11.06 -14.90 -12.29
CA ILE A 100 -10.97 -16.09 -13.15
C ILE A 100 -9.95 -15.77 -14.25
N ASP A 101 -8.96 -16.64 -14.42
CA ASP A 101 -8.00 -16.49 -15.51
C ASP A 101 -8.73 -16.46 -16.86
N PRO A 102 -8.38 -15.50 -17.75
CA PRO A 102 -8.97 -15.47 -19.08
C PRO A 102 -8.63 -16.76 -19.81
N ILE A 103 -9.67 -17.43 -20.33
CA ILE A 103 -9.53 -18.65 -21.12
C ILE A 103 -8.67 -18.29 -22.35
N PRO A 104 -7.53 -18.98 -22.59
CA PRO A 104 -6.72 -18.74 -23.77
C PRO A 104 -7.57 -18.93 -25.04
N GLN A 105 -7.49 -17.97 -25.98
CA GLN A 105 -8.15 -18.05 -27.30
C GLN A 105 -7.46 -19.07 -28.20
#